data_AF-A0A087TWA0-F1
#
_entry.id   AF-A0A087TWA0-F1
#
_cell.length_a   1.000
_cell.length_b   1.000
_cell.length_c   1.000
_cell.angle_alpha   90.00
_cell.angle_beta   90.00
_cell.angle_gamma   90.00
#
_symmetry.space_group_name_H-M   'P 1'
#
loop_
_entity.id
_entity.type
_entity.pdbx_description
1 polymer ?
#
loop_
_entity_poly.entity_id
_entity_poly.type
_entity_poly.pdbx_seq_one_letter_code
_entity_poly.pdbx_strand_id
1 'polypeptide(L)' 'MSVVTDDSAVLYSQQSQTLAQITTQQNQGDSHIVSKWIVQCLLHHTGFRSHRPMRVPLLNACHRTVLLAWTREHRL' A
#
# COMPACT_ATOMS: atom_id res chain seq x y z
N MET A 1 7.50 -25.87 13.22
CA MET A 1 6.27 -25.16 12.80
C MET A 1 6.32 -23.76 13.39
N SER A 2 6.95 -22.80 12.71
CA SER A 2 6.90 -21.39 13.09
C SER A 2 7.28 -20.55 11.87
N VAL A 3 6.28 -20.05 11.14
CA VAL A 3 6.43 -18.87 10.28
C VAL A 3 5.17 -18.05 10.47
N VAL A 4 5.08 -17.39 11.62
CA VAL A 4 4.24 -16.21 11.79
C VAL A 4 5.22 -15.05 11.80
N THR A 5 5.63 -14.59 10.61
CA THR A 5 6.34 -13.32 10.52
C THR A 5 6.09 -12.69 9.15
N ASP A 6 5.40 -11.56 9.20
CA ASP A 6 5.50 -10.44 8.27
C ASP A 6 4.73 -10.44 6.94
N ASP A 7 3.54 -11.04 6.89
CA ASP A 7 2.61 -10.78 5.76
C ASP A 7 2.16 -9.31 5.71
N SER A 8 2.19 -8.59 6.85
CA SER A 8 1.80 -7.18 6.92
C SER A 8 2.73 -6.26 6.15
N ALA A 9 4.07 -6.34 6.31
CA ALA A 9 4.98 -5.42 5.61
C ALA A 9 4.95 -5.64 4.10
N VAL A 10 4.83 -6.90 3.67
CA VAL A 10 4.67 -7.23 2.25
C VAL A 10 3.38 -6.62 1.71
N LEU A 11 2.24 -6.72 2.42
CA LEU A 11 1.00 -6.08 2.00
C LEU A 11 1.08 -4.54 1.95
N TYR A 12 1.73 -3.88 2.92
CA TYR A 12 1.88 -2.41 2.91
C TYR A 12 2.72 -1.89 1.73
N SER A 13 3.71 -2.67 1.26
CA SER A 13 4.50 -2.33 0.06
C SER A 13 3.68 -2.33 -1.25
N GLN A 14 2.48 -2.91 -1.23
CA GLN A 14 1.66 -3.21 -2.41
C GLN A 14 0.52 -2.20 -2.63
N GLN A 15 0.49 -1.09 -1.88
CA GLN A 15 -0.59 -0.08 -1.94
C GLN A 15 -0.91 0.44 -3.35
N SER A 16 0.05 0.41 -4.27
CA SER A 16 -0.10 0.91 -5.65
C SER A 16 -0.06 -0.21 -6.71
N GLN A 17 0.01 -1.48 -6.30
CA GLN A 17 0.11 -2.61 -7.22
C GLN A 17 -1.27 -3.12 -7.66
N THR A 18 -1.34 -3.62 -8.88
CA THR A 18 -2.56 -4.24 -9.42
C THR A 18 -2.65 -5.71 -8.98
N LEU A 19 -3.86 -6.25 -8.80
CA LEU A 19 -4.08 -7.67 -8.45
C LEU A 19 -3.27 -8.66 -9.30
N ALA A 20 -3.07 -8.39 -10.59
CA ALA A 20 -2.28 -9.23 -11.47
C ALA A 20 -0.79 -9.24 -11.09
N GLN A 21 -0.23 -8.08 -10.72
CA GLN A 21 1.17 -7.96 -10.28
C GLN A 21 1.38 -8.68 -8.95
N ILE A 22 0.45 -8.50 -8.01
CA ILE A 22 0.46 -9.21 -6.72
C ILE A 22 0.40 -10.73 -6.94
N THR A 23 -0.48 -11.19 -7.83
CA THR A 23 -0.63 -12.63 -8.14
C THR A 23 0.63 -13.19 -8.81
N THR A 24 1.23 -12.45 -9.75
CA THR A 24 2.48 -12.87 -10.40
C THR A 24 3.65 -12.91 -9.43
N GLN A 25 3.75 -11.94 -8.51
CA GLN A 25 4.80 -11.90 -7.49
C GLN A 25 4.65 -13.05 -6.49
N GLN A 26 3.43 -13.37 -6.06
CA GLN A 26 3.18 -14.49 -5.15
C GLN A 26 3.44 -15.84 -5.83
N ASN A 27 3.14 -15.97 -7.12
CA ASN A 27 3.42 -17.20 -7.86
C ASN A 27 4.88 -17.31 -8.32
N GLN A 28 5.73 -16.31 -8.06
CA GLN A 28 7.16 -16.35 -8.36
C GLN A 28 7.91 -17.02 -7.22
N GLY A 29 8.35 -18.26 -7.45
CA GLY A 29 9.19 -19.01 -6.50
C GLY A 29 8.40 -19.93 -5.56
N ASP A 30 7.07 -19.83 -5.54
CA ASP A 30 6.23 -20.76 -4.77
C ASP A 30 5.91 -22.04 -5.56
N SER A 31 5.92 -23.17 -4.85
CA SER A 31 5.52 -24.47 -5.42
C SER A 31 4.00 -24.59 -5.62
N HIS A 32 3.23 -23.63 -5.13
CA HIS A 32 1.78 -23.61 -5.19
C HIS A 32 1.31 -22.37 -5.96
N ILE A 33 0.46 -22.58 -6.96
CA ILE A 33 -0.13 -21.49 -7.74
C ILE A 33 -1.29 -20.90 -6.93
N VAL A 34 -1.14 -19.66 -6.49
CA VAL A 34 -2.20 -18.88 -5.85
C VAL A 34 -3.12 -18.32 -6.93
N SER A 35 -4.42 -18.60 -6.79
CA SER A 35 -5.42 -18.04 -7.68
C SER A 35 -5.72 -16.58 -7.34
N LYS A 36 -6.12 -15.81 -8.36
CA LYS A 36 -6.55 -14.41 -8.20
C LYS A 36 -7.63 -14.23 -7.12
N TRP A 37 -8.54 -15.20 -6.99
CA TRP A 37 -9.61 -15.17 -5.98
C TRP A 37 -9.04 -15.21 -4.55
N ILE A 38 -8.05 -16.07 -4.30
CA ILE A 38 -7.41 -16.19 -2.98
C ILE A 38 -6.71 -14.88 -2.60
N VAL A 39 -5.96 -14.29 -3.54
CA VAL A 39 -5.30 -12.99 -3.34
C VAL A 39 -6.32 -11.91 -3.01
N GLN A 40 -7.46 -11.87 -3.73
CA GLN A 40 -8.51 -10.89 -3.49
C GLN A 40 -9.19 -11.06 -2.13
N CYS A 41 -9.47 -12.30 -1.71
CA CYS A 41 -10.00 -12.60 -0.38
C CYS A 41 -9.04 -12.15 0.73
N LEU A 42 -7.74 -12.43 0.59
CA LEU A 42 -6.73 -12.05 1.56
C LEU A 42 -6.62 -10.52 1.71
N LEU A 43 -6.59 -9.79 0.58
CA LEU A 43 -6.59 -8.33 0.58
C LEU A 43 -7.83 -7.77 1.26
N HIS A 44 -9.02 -8.31 0.96
CA HIS A 44 -10.25 -7.84 1.59
C HIS A 44 -10.28 -8.14 3.10
N HIS A 45 -9.84 -9.33 3.51
CA HIS A 45 -9.77 -9.73 4.93
C HIS A 45 -8.81 -8.84 5.72
N THR A 46 -7.73 -8.39 5.10
CA THR A 46 -6.73 -7.48 5.71
C THR A 46 -7.09 -6.00 5.58
N GLY A 47 -8.26 -5.66 5.03
CA GLY A 47 -8.75 -4.28 4.92
C GLY A 47 -8.20 -3.50 3.72
N PHE A 48 -7.46 -4.16 2.81
CA PHE A 48 -7.06 -3.55 1.55
C PHE A 48 -8.25 -3.44 0.61
N ARG A 49 -8.50 -2.22 0.16
CA ARG A 49 -9.52 -1.89 -0.83
C ARG A 49 -8.90 -1.08 -1.95
N SER A 50 -9.39 -1.27 -3.16
CA SER A 50 -9.11 -0.35 -4.26
C SER A 50 -9.58 1.05 -3.86
N HIS A 51 -8.62 1.93 -3.59
CA HIS A 51 -8.86 3.32 -3.26
C HIS A 51 -8.21 4.19 -4.33
N ARG A 52 -8.96 5.17 -4.85
CA ARG A 52 -8.40 6.14 -5.79
C ARG A 52 -7.43 7.04 -5.02
N PRO A 53 -6.15 7.14 -5.42
CA PRO A 53 -5.24 8.09 -4.77
C PRO A 53 -5.87 9.49 -4.77
N MET A 54 -5.84 10.15 -3.61
CA MET A 54 -6.34 11.51 -3.51
C MET A 54 -5.45 12.41 -4.36
N ARG A 55 -6.07 13.13 -5.31
CA ARG A 55 -5.34 14.09 -6.15
C ARG A 55 -4.99 15.31 -5.30
N VAL A 56 -3.78 15.31 -4.76
CA VAL A 56 -3.23 16.47 -4.06
C VAL A 56 -2.51 17.38 -5.06
N PRO A 57 -2.59 18.72 -4.92
CA PRO A 57 -1.78 19.62 -5.72
C PRO A 57 -0.31 19.26 -5.54
N LEU A 58 0.46 19.27 -6.63
CA LEU A 58 1.90 19.05 -6.54
C LEU A 58 2.54 20.27 -5.88
N LEU A 59 2.68 20.22 -4.55
CA LEU A 59 3.35 21.25 -3.79
C LEU A 59 4.86 21.15 -4.05
N ASN A 60 5.42 22.19 -4.68
CA ASN A 60 6.87 22.37 -4.75
C ASN A 60 7.44 22.55 -3.33
N ALA A 61 8.77 22.42 -3.19
CA ALA A 61 9.42 22.52 -1.89
C ALA A 61 9.11 23.83 -1.15
N CYS A 62 8.98 24.94 -1.88
CA CYS A 62 8.64 26.26 -1.33
C CYS A 62 7.24 26.31 -0.71
N HIS A 63 6.23 25.72 -1.37
CA HIS A 63 4.88 25.67 -0.82
C HIS A 63 4.83 24.83 0.45
N ARG A 64 5.61 23.74 0.53
CA ARG A 64 5.71 22.90 1.73
C ARG A 64 6.35 23.66 2.89
N THR A 65 7.43 24.40 2.65
CA THR A 65 8.10 25.18 3.72
C THR A 65 7.21 26.30 4.23
N VAL A 66 6.49 27.00 3.36
CA VAL A 66 5.53 28.04 3.75
C VAL A 66 4.37 27.45 4.57
N LEU A 67 3.76 26.35 4.12
CA LEU A 67 2.71 25.66 4.88
C LEU A 67 3.19 25.19 6.25
N LEU A 68 4.40 24.65 6.34
CA LEU A 68 4.99 24.20 7.60
C LEU A 68 5.35 25.35 8.54
N ALA A 69 5.81 26.49 8.02
CA ALA A 69 6.06 27.67 8.82
C ALA A 69 4.74 28.22 9.38
N TRP A 70 3.73 28.33 8.53
CA TRP A 70 2.40 28.81 8.90
C TRP A 70 1.73 27.92 9.96
N THR A 71 1.78 26.60 9.82
CA THR A 71 1.21 25.68 10.83
C THR A 71 1.96 25.75 12.16
N ARG A 72 3.27 25.98 12.15
CA ARG A 72 4.06 26.15 13.38
C ARG A 72 3.74 27.47 14.10
N GLU A 73 3.52 28.53 13.34
CA GLU A 73 3.18 29.86 13.87
C GLU A 73 1.76 29.90 14.44
N HIS A 74 0.81 29.24 13.77
CA HIS A 74 -0.59 29.24 14.17
C HIS A 74 -1.01 28.04 15.02
N ARG A 75 -0.10 27.10 15.31
CA ARG A 75 -0.29 25.89 16.16
C ARG A 75 -1.75 25.41 16.20
N LEU A 76 -2.22 24.89 15.06
CA LEU A 76 -3.32 23.92 15.07
C LEU A 76 -2.84 22.61 15.71
#